data_AF-A0AAN8THQ7-F1
#
_entry.id   AF-A0AAN8THQ7-F1
#
_cell.length_a   1.000
_cell.length_b   1.000
_cell.length_c   1.000
_cell.angle_alpha   90.00
_cell.angle_beta   90.00
_cell.angle_gamma   90.00
#
_symmetry.space_group_name_H-M   'P 1'
#
loop_
_entity.id
_entity.type
_entity.pdbx_description
1 polymer ?
#
loop_
_entity_poly.entity_id
_entity_poly.type
_entity_poly.pdbx_seq_one_letter_code
_entity_poly.pdbx_strand_id
1 'polypeptide(L)'
;MAKLATEGGDPMLTCICGTIAADEKRHKHVYTRIVEKLLEVDPNATMPAIAHMMKKKIIMPMHLMYEGQDPNIFEHFSAISERQGIYTSRHYAEILEFFIIRWKLETLEGLIGKARRAQDYVCGLPPRVRKLESRAKKIEPRQVKFSWIFIKQVIV
;
A
#
# COMPACT_ATOMS: atom_id res chain seq x y z
N MET A 1 4.31 9.07 -9.79
CA MET A 1 3.58 9.76 -10.86
C MET A 1 4.01 11.21 -11.03
N ALA A 2 3.72 12.14 -10.10
CA ALA A 2 4.08 13.55 -10.29
C ALA A 2 5.58 13.77 -10.62
N LYS A 3 6.49 13.11 -9.87
CA LYS A 3 7.93 13.15 -10.15
C LYS A 3 8.30 12.65 -11.56
N LEU A 4 7.73 11.50 -11.97
CA LEU A 4 7.94 10.95 -13.31
C LEU A 4 7.44 11.89 -14.41
N ALA A 5 6.32 12.59 -14.17
CA ALA A 5 5.80 13.59 -15.10
C ALA A 5 6.73 14.82 -15.20
N THR A 6 7.32 15.23 -14.07
CA THR A 6 8.30 16.32 -14.05
C THR A 6 9.58 15.94 -14.80
N GLU A 7 10.08 14.72 -14.58
CA GLU A 7 11.24 14.16 -15.29
C GLU A 7 10.94 13.99 -16.79
N GLY A 8 9.69 13.67 -17.13
CA GLY A 8 9.19 13.63 -18.51
C GLY A 8 8.95 15.00 -19.15
N GLY A 9 9.18 16.10 -18.42
CA GLY A 9 9.04 17.47 -18.94
C GLY A 9 7.59 17.95 -19.09
N ASP A 10 6.61 17.31 -18.43
CA ASP A 10 5.20 17.70 -18.49
C ASP A 10 4.76 18.40 -17.19
N PRO A 11 4.75 19.75 -17.16
CA PRO A 11 4.36 20.52 -15.98
C PRO A 11 2.86 20.41 -15.67
N MET A 12 2.02 20.22 -16.70
CA MET A 12 0.57 20.12 -16.52
C MET A 12 0.20 18.79 -15.86
N LEU A 13 0.77 17.69 -16.34
CA LEU A 13 0.57 16.37 -15.75
C LEU A 13 1.15 16.31 -14.33
N THR A 14 2.28 16.98 -14.09
CA THR A 14 2.85 17.15 -12.75
C THR A 14 1.85 17.83 -11.82
N CYS A 15 1.24 18.93 -12.25
CA CYS A 15 0.24 19.67 -11.48
C CYS A 15 -0.97 18.80 -11.15
N ILE A 16 -1.55 18.12 -12.14
CA ILE A 16 -2.71 17.23 -11.94
C ILE A 16 -2.41 16.14 -10.91
N CYS A 17 -1.27 15.45 -11.06
CA CYS A 17 -0.86 14.42 -10.12
C CYS A 17 -0.63 14.98 -8.71
N GLY A 18 -0.07 16.19 -8.62
CA GLY A 18 0.18 16.89 -7.36
C GLY A 18 -1.10 17.28 -6.63
N THR A 19 -2.10 17.80 -7.36
CA THR A 19 -3.41 18.17 -6.79
C THR A 19 -4.13 16.96 -6.22
N ILE A 20 -4.19 15.85 -6.97
CA ILE A 20 -4.79 14.60 -6.47
C ILE A 20 -4.05 14.12 -5.21
N ALA A 21 -2.71 14.13 -5.23
CA ALA A 21 -1.93 13.70 -4.07
C ALA A 21 -2.14 14.61 -2.83
N ALA A 22 -2.40 15.90 -3.02
CA ALA A 22 -2.73 16.82 -1.93
C ALA A 22 -4.07 16.45 -1.28
N ASP A 23 -5.06 16.05 -2.08
CA ASP A 23 -6.37 15.61 -1.62
C ASP A 23 -6.25 14.29 -0.85
N GLU A 24 -5.51 13.32 -1.39
CA GLU A 24 -5.28 12.04 -0.70
C GLU A 24 -4.52 12.22 0.62
N LYS A 25 -3.63 13.21 0.71
CA LYS A 25 -2.98 13.56 1.98
C LYS A 25 -4.00 14.04 3.02
N ARG A 26 -5.01 14.81 2.62
CA ARG A 26 -6.09 15.28 3.49
C ARG A 26 -6.99 14.12 3.93
N HIS A 27 -7.37 13.23 3.01
CA HIS A 27 -8.13 12.02 3.34
C HIS A 27 -7.38 11.13 4.32
N LYS A 28 -6.10 10.86 4.06
CA LYS A 28 -5.24 10.09 4.97
C LYS A 28 -5.24 10.71 6.36
N HIS A 29 -5.10 12.03 6.45
CA HIS A 29 -5.07 12.73 7.74
C HIS A 29 -6.36 12.51 8.54
N VAL A 30 -7.53 12.64 7.90
CA VAL A 30 -8.83 12.41 8.54
C VAL A 30 -8.95 10.98 9.06
N TYR A 31 -8.73 9.98 8.21
CA TYR A 31 -8.84 8.57 8.62
C TYR A 31 -7.83 8.20 9.72
N THR A 32 -6.62 8.75 9.66
CA THR A 32 -5.61 8.55 10.70
C THR A 32 -6.10 9.03 12.06
N ARG A 33 -6.76 10.20 12.13
CA ARG A 33 -7.29 10.76 13.38
C ARG A 33 -8.49 9.99 13.90
N ILE A 34 -9.33 9.45 13.02
CA ILE A 34 -10.46 8.61 13.41
C ILE A 34 -9.93 7.36 14.14
N VAL A 35 -8.99 6.64 13.52
CA VAL A 35 -8.43 5.42 14.13
C VAL A 35 -7.64 5.74 15.40
N GLU A 36 -6.92 6.86 15.44
CA GLU A 36 -6.26 7.34 16.65
C GLU A 36 -7.26 7.53 17.80
N LYS A 37 -8.41 8.18 17.53
CA LYS A 37 -9.44 8.34 18.56
C LYS A 37 -10.07 7.01 18.99
N LEU A 38 -10.24 6.07 18.07
CA LEU A 38 -10.73 4.72 18.40
C LEU A 38 -9.75 3.96 19.30
N LEU A 39 -8.44 4.11 19.09
CA LEU A 39 -7.41 3.52 19.96
C LEU A 39 -7.40 4.16 21.36
N GLU A 40 -7.70 5.45 21.48
CA GLU A 40 -7.84 6.10 22.79
C GLU A 40 -9.08 5.63 23.56
N VAL A 41 -10.20 5.41 22.86
CA VAL A 41 -11.50 5.09 23.48
C VAL A 41 -11.62 3.59 23.77
N ASP A 42 -11.28 2.74 22.80
CA ASP A 42 -11.33 1.28 22.93
C ASP A 42 -10.13 0.61 22.24
N PRO A 43 -8.97 0.56 22.93
CA PRO A 43 -7.78 -0.08 22.40
C PRO A 43 -7.94 -1.61 22.26
N ASN A 44 -8.77 -2.23 23.10
CA ASN A 44 -8.94 -3.68 23.15
C ASN A 44 -9.79 -4.23 22.00
N ALA A 45 -10.72 -3.44 21.44
CA ALA A 45 -11.42 -3.78 20.19
C ALA A 45 -10.66 -3.34 18.94
N THR A 46 -10.03 -2.16 18.98
CA THR A 46 -9.39 -1.56 17.81
C THR A 46 -8.11 -2.32 17.41
N MET A 47 -7.30 -2.76 18.38
CA MET A 47 -6.05 -3.47 18.09
C MET A 47 -6.27 -4.81 17.36
N PRO A 48 -7.19 -5.69 17.79
CA PRO A 48 -7.57 -6.87 17.02
C PRO A 48 -8.11 -6.56 15.62
N ALA A 49 -8.86 -5.46 15.44
CA ALA A 49 -9.40 -5.08 14.14
C ALA A 49 -8.27 -4.69 13.15
N ILE A 50 -7.28 -3.92 13.61
CA ILE A 50 -6.08 -3.61 12.82
C ILE A 50 -5.36 -4.91 12.43
N ALA A 51 -5.12 -5.79 13.40
CA ALA A 51 -4.46 -7.07 13.14
C ALA A 51 -5.26 -7.96 12.18
N HIS A 52 -6.60 -7.94 12.24
CA HIS A 52 -7.47 -8.68 11.34
C HIS A 52 -7.33 -8.21 9.89
N MET A 53 -7.33 -6.89 9.67
CA MET A 53 -7.09 -6.32 8.35
C MET A 53 -5.69 -6.68 7.84
N MET A 54 -4.67 -6.63 8.70
CA MET A 54 -3.31 -7.01 8.32
C MET A 54 -3.16 -8.51 8.01
N LYS A 55 -3.93 -9.39 8.68
CA LYS A 55 -3.96 -10.83 8.36
C LYS A 55 -4.62 -11.11 7.01
N LYS A 56 -5.67 -10.36 6.66
CA LYS A 56 -6.31 -10.44 5.35
C LYS A 56 -5.46 -9.86 4.21
N LYS A 57 -4.42 -9.09 4.56
CA LYS A 57 -3.68 -8.18 3.68
C LYS A 57 -4.59 -7.06 3.17
N ILE A 58 -4.05 -5.86 3.01
CA ILE A 58 -4.83 -4.77 2.41
C ILE A 58 -4.89 -5.04 0.91
N ILE A 59 -6.04 -5.54 0.48
CA ILE A 59 -6.32 -5.86 -0.92
C ILE A 59 -6.51 -4.55 -1.68
N MET A 60 -5.84 -4.41 -2.82
CA MET A 60 -6.00 -3.25 -3.68
C MET A 60 -7.46 -3.18 -4.18
N PRO A 61 -8.12 -2.02 -4.17
CA PRO A 61 -9.53 -1.90 -4.58
C PRO A 61 -9.79 -2.46 -5.99
N MET A 62 -8.86 -2.23 -6.91
CA MET A 62 -8.92 -2.67 -8.31
C MET A 62 -8.34 -4.08 -8.55
N HIS A 63 -8.19 -4.93 -7.54
CA HIS A 63 -7.60 -6.27 -7.71
C HIS A 63 -8.39 -7.21 -8.64
N LEU A 64 -9.67 -6.92 -8.91
CA LEU A 64 -10.52 -7.65 -9.86
C LEU A 64 -10.65 -6.92 -11.22
N MET A 65 -9.70 -6.04 -11.53
CA MET A 65 -9.68 -5.35 -12.82
C MET A 65 -9.65 -6.37 -13.96
N TYR A 66 -10.50 -6.15 -14.98
CA TYR A 66 -10.61 -7.01 -16.14
C TYR A 66 -10.89 -6.17 -17.38
N GLU A 67 -10.17 -6.45 -18.47
CA GLU A 67 -10.28 -5.72 -19.74
C GLU A 67 -10.84 -6.57 -20.90
N GLY A 68 -11.37 -7.77 -20.61
CA GLY A 68 -11.98 -8.65 -21.59
C GLY A 68 -11.03 -9.65 -22.26
N GLN A 69 -9.73 -9.35 -22.33
CA GLN A 69 -8.73 -10.22 -22.98
C GLN A 69 -7.79 -10.90 -21.98
N ASP A 70 -7.26 -10.15 -21.03
CA ASP A 70 -6.28 -10.64 -20.07
C ASP A 70 -6.91 -10.81 -18.67
N PRO A 71 -7.04 -12.04 -18.17
CA PRO A 71 -7.55 -12.29 -16.82
C PRO A 71 -6.58 -11.84 -15.71
N ASN A 72 -5.30 -11.62 -16.03
CA ASN A 72 -4.25 -11.25 -15.06
C ASN A 72 -3.82 -9.78 -15.20
N ILE A 73 -4.65 -8.93 -15.80
CA ILE A 73 -4.30 -7.54 -16.10
C ILE A 73 -3.90 -6.75 -14.85
N PHE A 74 -4.52 -7.04 -13.69
CA PHE A 74 -4.13 -6.42 -12.42
C PHE A 74 -2.70 -6.79 -12.01
N GLU A 75 -2.32 -8.07 -12.13
CA GLU A 75 -0.96 -8.51 -11.81
C GLU A 75 0.07 -7.85 -12.73
N HIS A 76 -0.22 -7.81 -14.04
CA HIS A 76 0.67 -7.16 -15.01
C HIS A 76 0.82 -5.66 -14.75
N PHE A 77 -0.29 -4.95 -14.49
CA PHE A 77 -0.27 -3.54 -14.14
C PHE A 77 0.50 -3.28 -12.83
N SER A 78 0.30 -4.13 -11.82
CA SER A 78 0.97 -4.00 -10.53
C SER A 78 2.48 -4.18 -10.65
N ALA A 79 2.94 -5.10 -11.49
CA ALA A 79 4.36 -5.34 -11.71
C ALA A 79 5.02 -4.20 -12.51
N ILE A 80 4.33 -3.57 -13.48
CA ILE A 80 4.82 -2.32 -14.09
C ILE A 80 4.95 -1.22 -13.03
N SER A 81 3.95 -1.07 -12.16
CA SER A 81 3.96 -0.05 -11.10
C SER A 81 5.10 -0.25 -10.11
N GLU A 82 5.39 -1.50 -9.74
CA GLU A 82 6.52 -1.88 -8.89
C GLU A 82 7.85 -1.55 -9.60
N ARG A 83 8.00 -1.95 -10.87
CA ARG A 83 9.20 -1.74 -11.69
C ARG A 83 9.53 -0.26 -11.88
N GLN A 84 8.51 0.56 -12.11
CA GLN A 84 8.65 2.01 -12.25
C GLN A 84 8.79 2.75 -10.91
N GLY A 85 8.77 2.02 -9.78
CA GLY A 85 8.89 2.61 -8.46
C GLY A 85 7.70 3.48 -8.05
N ILE A 86 6.53 3.32 -8.67
CA ILE A 86 5.34 4.13 -8.39
C ILE A 86 4.71 3.68 -7.06
N TYR A 87 4.45 2.38 -6.95
CA TYR A 87 3.97 1.74 -5.72
C TYR A 87 4.64 0.38 -5.62
N THR A 88 5.39 0.17 -4.53
CA THR A 88 6.24 -1.00 -4.36
C THR A 88 5.89 -1.72 -3.07
N SER A 89 6.32 -2.97 -2.95
CA SER A 89 6.25 -3.75 -1.73
C SER A 89 6.98 -3.04 -0.56
N ARG A 90 8.02 -2.25 -0.88
CA ARG A 90 8.70 -1.38 0.08
C ARG A 90 7.78 -0.26 0.58
N HIS A 91 7.07 0.44 -0.31
CA HIS A 91 6.11 1.47 0.08
C HIS A 91 5.01 0.90 0.99
N TYR A 92 4.55 -0.32 0.74
CA TYR A 92 3.60 -0.99 1.64
C TYR A 92 4.17 -1.15 3.06
N ALA A 93 5.42 -1.60 3.19
CA ALA A 93 6.09 -1.72 4.50
C ALA A 93 6.24 -0.36 5.19
N GLU A 94 6.65 0.68 4.46
CA GLU A 94 6.81 2.04 4.98
C GLU A 94 5.49 2.65 5.46
N ILE A 95 4.38 2.42 4.75
CA ILE A 95 3.04 2.84 5.18
C ILE A 95 2.65 2.15 6.50
N LEU A 96 2.95 0.85 6.61
CA LEU A 96 2.64 0.07 7.80
C LEU A 96 3.45 0.56 9.02
N GLU A 97 4.74 0.85 8.85
CA GLU A 97 5.57 1.46 9.90
C GLU A 97 5.10 2.85 10.29
N PHE A 98 4.74 3.67 9.30
CA PHE A 98 4.19 5.00 9.56
C PHE A 98 2.99 4.92 10.50
N PHE A 99 2.05 4.00 10.28
CA PHE A 99 0.87 3.87 11.14
C PHE A 99 1.19 3.28 12.51
N ILE A 100 2.12 2.32 12.61
CA ILE A 100 2.60 1.81 13.91
C ILE A 100 3.16 2.94 14.77
N ILE A 101 4.02 3.78 14.18
CA ILE A 101 4.64 4.91 14.87
C ILE A 101 3.60 6.00 15.17
N ARG A 102 2.78 6.36 14.17
CA ARG A 102 1.81 7.45 14.28
C ARG A 102 0.77 7.20 15.37
N TRP A 103 0.34 5.95 15.53
CA TRP A 103 -0.60 5.54 16.56
C TRP A 103 0.08 4.99 17.83
N LYS A 104 1.43 5.01 17.88
CA LYS A 104 2.22 4.53 19.02
C LYS A 104 1.85 3.11 19.46
N LEU A 105 1.65 2.23 18.48
CA LEU A 105 1.11 0.89 18.76
C LEU A 105 2.02 0.06 19.64
N GLU A 106 3.34 0.26 19.59
CA GLU A 106 4.31 -0.48 20.42
C GLU A 106 4.23 -0.11 21.90
N THR A 107 3.93 1.15 22.22
CA THR A 107 3.86 1.66 23.59
C THR A 107 2.43 1.68 24.14
N LEU A 108 1.51 1.01 23.46
CA LEU A 108 0.10 1.01 23.84
C LEU A 108 -0.11 0.06 25.02
N GLU A 109 -0.53 0.62 26.17
CA GLU A 109 -0.73 -0.10 27.43
C GLU A 109 -2.19 -0.50 27.63
N GLY A 110 -2.48 -1.30 28.66
CA GLY A 110 -3.84 -1.72 29.00
C GLY A 110 -4.46 -2.76 28.05
N LEU A 111 -3.65 -3.35 27.15
CA LEU A 111 -4.09 -4.41 26.24
C LEU A 111 -4.15 -5.77 26.94
N ILE A 112 -5.27 -6.48 26.78
CA ILE A 112 -5.50 -7.79 27.38
C ILE A 112 -5.70 -8.89 26.33
N GLY A 113 -5.22 -10.09 26.66
CA GLY A 113 -5.48 -11.33 25.91
C GLY A 113 -5.26 -11.23 24.39
N LYS A 114 -6.36 -11.17 23.63
CA LYS A 114 -6.34 -11.10 22.15
C LYS A 114 -5.72 -9.80 21.63
N ALA A 115 -5.89 -8.69 22.34
CA ALA A 115 -5.40 -7.38 21.89
C ALA A 115 -3.87 -7.29 21.98
N ARG A 116 -3.26 -7.86 23.03
CA ARG A 116 -1.80 -7.92 23.16
C ARG A 116 -1.14 -8.77 22.08
N ARG A 117 -1.71 -9.94 21.77
CA ARG A 117 -1.26 -10.76 20.64
C ARG A 117 -1.42 -10.06 19.28
N ALA A 118 -2.46 -9.22 19.15
CA ALA A 118 -2.68 -8.42 17.94
C ALA A 118 -1.60 -7.34 17.80
N GLN A 119 -1.23 -6.66 18.90
CA GLN A 119 -0.12 -5.71 18.95
C GLN A 119 1.20 -6.37 18.53
N ASP A 120 1.58 -7.48 19.17
CA ASP A 120 2.82 -8.21 18.85
C ASP A 120 2.87 -8.61 17.37
N TYR A 121 1.74 -9.07 16.83
CA TYR A 121 1.64 -9.42 15.41
C TYR A 121 1.85 -8.20 14.51
N VAL A 122 1.11 -7.10 14.74
CA VAL A 122 1.17 -5.91 13.89
C VAL A 122 2.54 -5.25 13.95
N CYS A 123 3.11 -5.06 15.14
CA CYS A 123 4.42 -4.44 15.31
C CYS A 123 5.56 -5.31 14.74
N GLY A 124 5.38 -6.64 14.69
CA GLY A 124 6.34 -7.56 14.07
C GLY A 124 6.22 -7.72 12.54
N LEU A 125 5.22 -7.11 11.88
CA LEU A 125 5.00 -7.26 10.44
C LEU A 125 6.00 -6.52 9.54
N PRO A 126 6.41 -5.27 9.80
CA PRO A 126 7.22 -4.54 8.83
C PRO A 126 8.52 -5.25 8.42
N PRO A 127 9.31 -5.81 9.36
CA PRO A 127 10.51 -6.58 9.01
C PRO A 127 10.21 -7.81 8.14
N ARG A 128 9.03 -8.43 8.32
CA ARG A 128 8.61 -9.59 7.51
C ARG A 128 8.25 -9.18 6.09
N VAL A 129 7.55 -8.06 5.92
CA VAL A 129 7.19 -7.53 4.59
C VAL A 129 8.46 -7.18 3.81
N ARG A 130 9.44 -6.51 4.44
CA ARG A 130 10.73 -6.19 3.80
C ARG A 130 11.50 -7.44 3.35
N LYS A 131 11.47 -8.52 4.14
CA LYS A 131 12.10 -9.80 3.74
C LYS A 131 11.40 -10.47 2.55
N LEU A 132 10.10 -10.23 2.36
CA LEU A 132 9.37 -10.76 1.21
C LEU A 132 9.66 -9.94 -0.06
N GLU A 133 9.79 -8.61 0.07
CA GLU A 133 10.16 -7.70 -1.01
C GLU A 133 11.50 -8.09 -1.67
N SER A 134 12.52 -8.40 -0.87
CA SER A 134 13.84 -8.83 -1.40
C SER A 134 13.81 -10.14 -2.19
N ARG A 135 12.79 -11.00 -1.97
CA ARG A 135 12.59 -12.24 -2.74
C ARG A 135 11.83 -12.00 -4.04
N ALA A 136 10.86 -11.09 -4.04
CA ALA A 136 10.04 -10.78 -5.21
C ALA A 136 10.85 -10.12 -6.35
N LYS A 137 11.92 -9.38 -6.03
CA LYS A 137 12.84 -8.78 -7.01
C LYS A 137 13.60 -9.77 -7.90
N LYS A 138 13.47 -11.09 -7.66
CA LYS A 138 14.14 -12.15 -8.44
C LYS A 138 13.31 -12.67 -9.62
N ILE A 139 12.13 -12.11 -9.87
CA ILE A 139 11.28 -12.52 -11.01
C ILE A 139 11.87 -11.95 -12.29
N GLU A 140 12.02 -12.80 -13.31
CA GLU A 140 12.58 -12.38 -14.60
C GLU A 140 11.62 -11.45 -15.36
N PRO A 141 12.14 -10.42 -16.06
CA PRO A 141 11.32 -9.52 -16.86
C PRO A 141 10.63 -10.27 -18.00
N ARG A 142 9.34 -10.00 -18.21
CA ARG A 142 8.59 -10.53 -19.35
C ARG A 142 7.89 -9.44 -20.13
N GLN A 143 7.73 -9.63 -21.44
CA GLN A 143 6.96 -8.73 -22.27
C GLN A 143 5.48 -9.12 -22.26
N VAL A 144 4.61 -8.17 -21.93
CA VAL A 144 3.16 -8.34 -21.91
C VAL A 144 2.52 -7.28 -22.80
N LYS A 145 1.48 -7.66 -23.54
CA LYS A 145 0.70 -6.74 -24.38
C LYS A 145 -0.40 -6.10 -23.54
N PHE A 146 -0.58 -4.78 -23.68
CA PHE A 146 -1.64 -4.05 -22.96
C PHE A 146 -2.64 -3.42 -23.93
N SER A 147 -3.94 -3.69 -23.73
CA SER A 147 -4.99 -3.13 -24.58
C SER A 147 -5.05 -1.59 -24.50
N TRP A 148 -4.78 -1.02 -23.32
CA TRP A 148 -4.85 0.42 -23.03
C TRP A 148 -3.90 1.28 -23.87
N ILE A 149 -2.86 0.66 -24.41
CA ILE A 149 -1.85 1.31 -25.25
C ILE A 149 -1.81 0.69 -26.65
N PHE A 150 -2.97 0.28 -27.16
CA PHE A 150 -3.13 -0.26 -28.52
C PHE A 150 -2.33 -1.55 -28.75
N ILE A 151 -2.35 -2.46 -27.77
CA ILE A 151 -1.73 -3.79 -27.85
C ILE A 151 -0.19 -3.73 -27.96
N LYS A 152 0.42 -2.60 -27.57
CA LYS A 152 1.87 -2.48 -27.46
C LYS A 152 2.40 -3.35 -26.31
N GLN A 153 3.63 -3.83 -26.48
CA GLN A 153 4.33 -4.63 -25.48
C GLN A 153 5.08 -3.74 -24.49
N VAL A 154 4.95 -4.06 -23.21
CA VAL A 154 5.68 -3.42 -22.11
C VAL A 154 6.37 -4.51 -21.30
N ILE A 155 7.54 -4.17 -20.77
CA ILE A 155 8.26 -5.05 -19.86
C ILE A 155 7.62 -4.95 -18.48
N VAL A 156 7.12 -6.08 -18.01
CA VAL A 156 6.56 -6.32 -16.69
C VAL A 156 7.64 -6.99 -15.85
#